data_AF-B7ZI14-F1
#
_entry.id   AF-B7ZI14-F1
#
_cell.length_a   1.000
_cell.length_b   1.000
_cell.length_c   1.000
_cell.angle_alpha   90.00
_cell.angle_beta   90.00
_cell.angle_gamma   90.00
#
_symmetry.space_group_name_H-M   'P 1'
#
loop_
_entity.id
_entity.type
_entity.pdbx_description
1 polymer ?
#
loop_
_entity_poly.entity_id
_entity_poly.type
_entity_poly.pdbx_seq_one_letter_code
_entity_poly.pdbx_strand_id
1 'polypeptide(L)'
;MLCVVKHLYLRYLYLFYLFYLFYLCIYKDKHNVVFFILLHLSLIFYCIKKTNMHKHKKDVIEMEGIVTEAYPAGLFKVLLDNQKTVLAYISGKIRQKKILILVGDRVKVEFHISDLTRGRITYRFREKKRS
;
A
#
# COMPACT_ATOMS: atom_id res chain seq x y z
N MET A 1 -15.66 1.32 -9.55
CA MET A 1 -14.70 2.38 -9.91
C MET A 1 -13.67 1.97 -10.97
N LEU A 2 -13.25 0.70 -11.07
CA LEU A 2 -12.26 0.22 -12.07
C LEU A 2 -12.72 0.29 -13.54
N CYS A 3 -14.03 0.24 -13.81
CA CYS A 3 -14.58 0.24 -15.17
C CYS A 3 -14.38 1.59 -15.90
N VAL A 4 -14.50 2.71 -15.18
CA VAL A 4 -14.35 4.06 -15.74
C VAL A 4 -12.91 4.35 -16.14
N VAL A 5 -11.94 3.84 -15.38
CA VAL A 5 -10.51 4.07 -15.62
C VAL A 5 -10.02 3.34 -16.87
N LYS A 6 -10.48 2.11 -17.09
CA LYS A 6 -10.17 1.35 -18.31
C LYS A 6 -10.71 2.04 -19.55
N HIS A 7 -11.94 2.58 -19.48
CA HIS A 7 -12.58 3.26 -20.60
C HIS A 7 -11.88 4.58 -20.99
N LEU A 8 -11.40 5.34 -20.00
CA LEU A 8 -10.63 6.55 -20.26
C LEU A 8 -9.26 6.24 -20.88
N TYR A 9 -8.58 5.19 -20.43
CA TYR A 9 -7.27 4.82 -20.95
C TYR A 9 -7.35 4.33 -22.41
N LEU A 10 -8.37 3.52 -22.73
CA LEU A 10 -8.61 3.08 -24.11
C LEU A 10 -8.87 4.28 -25.04
N ARG A 11 -9.65 5.26 -24.56
CA ARG A 11 -9.95 6.49 -25.32
C ARG A 11 -8.71 7.36 -25.51
N TYR A 12 -7.84 7.42 -24.50
CA TYR A 12 -6.57 8.14 -24.57
C TYR A 12 -5.58 7.49 -25.54
N LEU A 13 -5.45 6.16 -25.49
CA LEU A 13 -4.59 5.40 -26.41
C LEU A 13 -5.05 5.56 -27.87
N TYR A 14 -6.36 5.56 -28.10
CA TYR A 14 -6.92 5.75 -29.45
C TYR A 14 -6.70 7.18 -29.96
N LEU A 15 -6.93 8.19 -29.13
CA LEU A 15 -6.63 9.59 -29.47
C LEU A 15 -5.15 9.80 -29.74
N PHE A 16 -4.27 9.17 -28.97
CA PHE A 16 -2.83 9.23 -29.19
C PHE A 16 -2.40 8.55 -30.50
N TYR A 17 -2.97 7.38 -30.81
CA TYR A 17 -2.73 6.67 -32.06
C TYR A 17 -3.22 7.46 -33.27
N LEU A 18 -4.40 8.09 -33.17
CA LEU A 18 -4.93 8.96 -34.22
C LEU A 18 -4.03 10.19 -34.44
N PHE A 19 -3.52 10.79 -33.36
CA PHE A 19 -2.56 11.89 -33.43
C PHE A 19 -1.21 11.45 -34.05
N TYR A 20 -0.73 10.24 -33.74
CA TYR A 20 0.49 9.67 -34.31
C TYR A 20 0.36 9.36 -35.81
N LEU A 21 -0.78 8.82 -36.25
CA LEU A 21 -1.08 8.62 -37.67
C LEU A 21 -1.18 9.96 -38.42
N PHE A 22 -1.81 10.97 -37.81
CA PHE A 22 -1.87 12.31 -38.37
C PHE A 22 -0.46 12.95 -38.47
N TYR A 23 0.40 12.71 -37.47
CA TYR A 23 1.78 13.19 -37.44
C TYR A 23 2.68 12.53 -38.49
N LEU A 24 2.58 11.21 -38.68
CA LEU A 24 3.27 10.49 -39.76
C LEU A 24 2.88 11.01 -41.15
N CYS A 25 1.66 11.52 -41.30
CA CYS A 25 1.18 12.08 -42.55
C CYS A 25 1.71 13.51 -42.82
N ILE A 26 2.16 14.24 -41.79
CA ILE A 26 2.57 15.65 -41.89
C ILE A 26 4.09 15.84 -41.85
N TYR A 27 4.87 14.95 -41.22
CA TYR A 27 6.26 15.26 -40.84
C TYR A 27 7.30 14.37 -41.54
N LYS A 28 7.93 14.88 -42.60
CA LYS A 28 9.08 14.25 -43.30
C LYS A 28 10.44 14.86 -42.90
N ASP A 29 10.53 15.64 -41.82
CA ASP A 29 11.79 16.28 -41.39
C ASP A 29 12.14 16.05 -39.91
N LYS A 30 13.44 15.91 -39.60
CA LYS A 30 13.93 15.05 -38.50
C LYS A 30 14.00 15.65 -37.08
N HIS A 31 13.55 16.88 -36.83
CA HIS A 31 13.93 17.59 -35.58
C HIS A 31 12.89 17.71 -34.45
N ASN A 32 11.73 17.04 -34.51
CA ASN A 32 10.70 17.17 -33.46
C ASN A 32 10.25 15.87 -32.77
N VAL A 33 10.88 14.73 -33.06
CA VAL A 33 10.53 13.42 -32.46
C VAL A 33 10.89 13.36 -30.96
N VAL A 34 11.96 14.06 -30.55
CA VAL A 34 12.44 14.04 -29.16
C VAL A 34 11.46 14.72 -28.19
N PHE A 35 10.83 15.82 -28.60
CA PHE A 35 9.84 16.52 -27.78
C PHE A 35 8.60 15.66 -27.50
N PHE A 36 8.16 14.89 -28.51
CA PHE A 36 7.01 14.00 -28.39
C PHE A 36 7.30 12.78 -27.52
N ILE A 37 8.52 12.22 -27.60
CA ILE A 37 8.98 11.13 -26.71
C ILE A 37 9.03 11.61 -25.25
N LEU A 38 9.53 12.82 -24.99
CA LEU A 38 9.57 13.38 -23.63
C LEU A 38 8.18 13.65 -23.06
N LEU A 39 7.24 14.15 -23.87
CA LEU A 39 5.84 14.33 -23.47
C LEU A 39 5.21 12.98 -23.12
N HIS A 40 5.45 11.96 -23.93
CA HIS A 40 4.91 10.62 -23.68
C HIS A 40 5.50 9.96 -22.44
N LEU A 41 6.81 10.08 -22.23
CA LEU A 41 7.48 9.61 -21.02
C LEU A 41 6.92 10.31 -19.77
N SER A 42 6.61 11.61 -19.84
CA SER A 42 6.01 12.35 -18.73
C SER A 42 4.61 11.84 -18.36
N LEU A 43 3.80 11.49 -19.36
CA LEU A 43 2.45 10.94 -19.19
C LEU A 43 2.47 9.50 -18.68
N ILE A 44 3.42 8.69 -19.17
CA ILE A 44 3.68 7.34 -18.65
C ILE A 44 4.08 7.42 -17.17
N PHE A 45 4.97 8.35 -16.81
CA PHE A 45 5.37 8.56 -15.42
C PHE A 45 4.20 9.01 -14.53
N TYR A 46 3.34 9.91 -15.03
CA TYR A 46 2.11 10.32 -14.34
C TYR A 46 1.13 9.15 -14.15
N CYS A 47 0.96 8.30 -15.17
CA CYS A 47 0.08 7.15 -15.13
C CYS A 47 0.57 6.09 -14.13
N ILE A 48 1.88 5.86 -14.03
CA ILE A 48 2.48 4.95 -13.03
C ILE A 48 2.21 5.44 -11.60
N LYS A 49 2.24 6.76 -11.35
CA LYS A 49 2.03 7.30 -9.99
C LYS A 49 0.58 7.12 -9.49
N LYS A 50 -0.41 7.02 -10.37
CA LYS A 50 -1.84 7.08 -10.03
C LYS A 50 -2.46 5.74 -9.60
N THR A 51 -1.86 4.61 -9.96
CA THR A 51 -2.38 3.27 -9.63
C THR A 51 -2.22 2.87 -8.15
N ASN A 52 -1.47 3.64 -7.35
CA ASN A 52 -1.16 3.30 -5.95
C ASN A 52 -2.17 3.82 -4.90
N MET A 53 -3.25 4.49 -5.29
CA MET A 53 -4.03 5.29 -4.34
C MET A 53 -5.53 4.96 -4.33
N HIS A 54 -5.88 3.72 -4.00
CA HIS A 54 -7.14 3.41 -3.30
C HIS A 54 -7.01 2.07 -2.55
N LYS A 55 -6.30 2.09 -1.42
CA LYS A 55 -6.37 0.98 -0.46
C LYS A 55 -7.70 1.12 0.28
N HIS A 56 -8.66 0.26 -0.02
CA HIS A 56 -9.93 0.19 0.70
C HIS A 56 -9.62 -0.04 2.20
N LYS A 57 -9.71 1.01 3.01
CA LYS A 57 -9.54 0.94 4.47
C LYS A 57 -10.68 0.19 5.17
N LYS A 58 -11.72 -0.20 4.43
CA LYS A 58 -12.96 -0.75 4.98
C LYS A 58 -12.85 -2.22 5.41
N ASP A 59 -11.76 -2.90 5.06
CA ASP A 59 -11.64 -4.36 5.22
C ASP A 59 -10.69 -4.78 6.36
N VAL A 60 -10.46 -3.91 7.34
CA VAL A 60 -9.52 -4.16 8.45
C VAL A 60 -10.20 -3.98 9.80
N ILE A 61 -10.03 -4.96 10.68
CA ILE A 61 -10.53 -4.96 12.06
C ILE A 61 -9.34 -4.68 12.99
N GLU A 62 -9.50 -3.76 13.94
CA GLU A 62 -8.50 -3.47 14.97
C GLU A 62 -8.89 -4.14 16.29
N MET A 63 -7.94 -4.81 16.94
CA MET A 63 -8.10 -5.37 18.28
C MET A 63 -6.86 -5.10 19.12
N GLU A 64 -7.03 -5.12 20.44
CA GLU A 64 -5.94 -4.95 21.41
C GLU A 64 -5.60 -6.27 22.09
N GLY A 65 -4.35 -6.37 22.55
CA GLY A 65 -3.85 -7.55 23.22
C GLY A 65 -2.47 -7.37 23.83
N ILE A 66 -1.99 -8.43 24.48
CA ILE A 66 -0.70 -8.48 25.14
C ILE A 66 0.19 -9.49 24.41
N VAL A 67 1.44 -9.14 24.16
CA VAL A 67 2.42 -10.04 23.57
C VAL A 67 2.82 -11.10 24.59
N THR A 68 2.62 -12.38 24.28
CA THR A 68 2.95 -13.48 25.20
C THR A 68 4.26 -14.17 24.86
N GLU A 69 4.59 -14.30 23.58
CA GLU A 69 5.80 -14.99 23.11
C GLU A 69 6.36 -14.26 21.88
N ALA A 70 7.69 -14.34 21.70
CA ALA A 70 8.38 -13.85 20.52
C ALA A 70 9.08 -15.02 19.81
N TYR A 71 8.91 -15.10 18.49
CA TYR A 71 9.54 -16.13 17.64
C TYR A 71 10.70 -15.53 16.83
N PRO A 72 11.72 -16.32 16.51
CA PRO A 72 12.93 -15.85 15.81
C PRO A 72 12.65 -15.28 14.41
N ALA A 73 11.55 -15.67 13.76
CA ALA A 73 11.14 -15.14 12.45
C ALA A 73 10.59 -13.70 12.50
N GLY A 74 10.64 -13.01 13.65
CA GLY A 74 10.02 -11.71 13.83
C GLY A 74 8.48 -11.78 13.89
N LEU A 75 7.97 -12.94 14.30
CA LEU A 75 6.57 -13.18 14.61
C LEU A 75 6.36 -13.11 16.12
N PHE A 76 5.22 -12.62 16.55
CA PHE A 76 4.85 -12.49 17.94
C PHE A 76 3.52 -13.18 18.18
N LYS A 77 3.45 -13.94 19.28
CA LYS A 77 2.17 -14.45 19.77
C LYS A 77 1.53 -13.36 20.60
N VAL A 78 0.29 -13.02 20.26
CA VAL A 78 -0.47 -12.00 20.97
C VAL A 78 -1.72 -12.64 21.54
N LEU A 79 -1.93 -12.49 22.84
CA LEU A 79 -3.18 -12.80 23.50
C LEU A 79 -4.10 -11.59 23.38
N LEU A 80 -5.15 -11.72 22.58
CA LEU A 80 -6.17 -10.69 22.43
C LEU A 80 -7.03 -10.60 23.69
N ASP A 81 -7.68 -9.46 23.91
CA ASP A 81 -8.63 -9.30 25.03
C ASP A 81 -9.79 -10.29 24.97
N ASN A 82 -10.11 -10.78 23.77
CA ASN A 82 -11.10 -11.85 23.54
C ASN A 82 -10.59 -13.25 23.93
N GLN A 83 -9.48 -13.34 24.68
CA GLN A 83 -8.82 -14.58 25.13
C GLN A 83 -8.32 -15.52 24.02
N LYS A 84 -8.39 -15.11 22.76
CA LYS A 84 -7.83 -15.83 21.62
C LYS A 84 -6.37 -15.45 21.41
N THR A 85 -5.56 -16.44 21.07
CA THR A 85 -4.16 -16.22 20.69
C THR A 85 -4.04 -16.14 19.18
N VAL A 86 -3.25 -15.19 18.70
CA VAL A 86 -3.00 -14.96 17.27
C VAL A 86 -1.52 -14.75 17.02
N LEU A 87 -1.08 -15.08 15.81
CA LEU A 87 0.28 -14.81 15.35
C LEU A 87 0.29 -13.49 14.60
N ALA A 88 1.11 -12.55 15.04
CA ALA A 88 1.19 -11.23 14.44
C ALA A 88 2.62 -10.84 14.07
N TYR A 89 2.76 -10.11 12.97
CA TYR A 89 4.02 -9.51 12.54
C TYR A 89 3.98 -7.99 12.68
N ILE A 90 5.15 -7.38 12.79
CA ILE A 90 5.27 -5.92 12.91
C ILE A 90 4.98 -5.21 11.58
N SER A 91 4.22 -4.12 11.64
CA SER A 91 4.01 -3.25 10.48
C SER A 91 5.31 -2.59 10.02
N GLY A 92 5.36 -2.21 8.74
CA GLY A 92 6.50 -1.44 8.19
C GLY A 92 6.74 -0.13 8.96
N LYS A 93 5.68 0.50 9.47
CA LYS A 93 5.77 1.74 10.28
C LYS A 93 6.49 1.50 11.61
N ILE A 94 6.24 0.36 12.26
CA ILE A 94 6.96 -0.06 13.48
C ILE A 94 8.45 -0.29 13.17
N ARG A 95 8.76 -1.02 12.08
CA ARG A 95 10.15 -1.27 11.63
C ARG A 95 10.90 0.03 11.34
N GLN A 96 10.29 0.96 10.61
CA GLN A 96 10.88 2.26 10.29
C GLN A 96 11.16 3.10 11.54
N LYS A 97 10.25 3.06 12.52
CA LYS A 97 10.40 3.78 13.79
C LYS A 97 11.33 3.08 14.79
N LYS A 98 11.92 1.94 14.45
CA LYS A 98 12.78 1.12 15.32
C LYS A 98 12.14 0.84 16.69
N ILE A 99 10.81 0.68 16.73
CA ILE A 99 10.09 0.36 17.96
C ILE A 99 10.29 -1.13 18.22
N LEU A 100 10.99 -1.46 19.31
CA LEU A 100 11.16 -2.83 19.79
C LEU A 100 9.86 -3.29 20.46
N ILE A 101 9.38 -4.49 20.11
CA ILE A 101 8.26 -5.15 20.76
C ILE A 101 8.85 -6.25 21.65
N LEU A 102 8.49 -6.25 22.92
CA LEU A 102 8.90 -7.23 23.92
C LEU A 102 7.69 -8.03 24.41
N VAL A 103 7.96 -9.16 25.05
CA VAL A 103 6.93 -9.94 25.75
C VAL A 103 6.38 -9.11 26.92
N GLY A 104 5.07 -9.14 27.11
CA GLY A 104 4.33 -8.32 28.08
C GLY A 104 3.87 -6.98 27.54
N ASP A 105 4.31 -6.55 26.35
CA ASP A 105 3.86 -5.28 25.78
C ASP A 105 2.38 -5.34 25.38
N ARG A 106 1.67 -4.27 25.73
CA ARG A 106 0.33 -4.01 25.22
C ARG A 106 0.42 -3.45 23.81
N VAL A 107 -0.23 -4.10 22.86
CA VAL A 107 -0.15 -3.78 21.43
C VAL A 107 -1.52 -3.73 20.78
N LYS A 108 -1.63 -2.93 19.72
CA LYS A 108 -2.78 -2.93 18.83
C LYS A 108 -2.45 -3.73 17.58
N VAL A 109 -3.35 -4.63 17.22
CA VAL A 109 -3.22 -5.57 16.11
C VAL A 109 -4.37 -5.35 15.13
N GLU A 110 -4.02 -5.21 13.86
CA GLU A 110 -4.95 -5.13 12.73
C GLU A 110 -5.07 -6.49 12.04
N PHE A 111 -6.29 -6.90 11.74
CA PHE A 111 -6.64 -8.13 11.03
C PHE A 111 -7.38 -7.80 9.75
N HIS A 112 -7.16 -8.60 8.71
CA HIS A 112 -8.00 -8.54 7.53
C HIS A 112 -9.31 -9.30 7.82
N ILE A 113 -10.45 -8.82 7.34
CA ILE A 113 -11.74 -9.49 7.57
C ILE A 113 -11.73 -10.96 7.09
N SER A 114 -10.99 -11.23 6.00
CA SER A 114 -10.85 -12.59 5.47
C SER A 114 -10.07 -13.54 6.40
N ASP A 115 -9.14 -13.01 7.22
CA ASP A 115 -8.17 -13.82 7.95
C ASP A 115 -7.94 -13.25 9.36
N LEU A 116 -8.66 -13.79 10.34
CA LEU A 116 -8.55 -13.43 11.76
C LEU A 116 -7.43 -14.17 12.50
N THR A 117 -6.76 -15.13 11.86
CA THR A 117 -5.69 -15.94 12.49
C THR A 117 -4.34 -15.25 12.51
N ARG A 118 -4.08 -14.38 11.53
CA ARG A 118 -2.82 -13.66 11.35
C ARG A 118 -3.07 -12.16 11.42
N GLY A 119 -2.36 -11.51 12.33
CA GLY A 119 -2.50 -10.08 12.58
C GLY A 119 -1.27 -9.27 12.17
N ARG A 120 -1.45 -7.95 12.12
CA ARG A 120 -0.36 -6.99 11.94
C ARG A 120 -0.32 -6.02 13.12
N ILE A 121 0.79 -5.97 13.83
CA ILE A 121 1.01 -5.03 14.94
C ILE A 121 1.25 -3.64 14.36
N THR A 122 0.36 -2.70 14.66
CA THR A 122 0.45 -1.32 14.15
C THR A 122 0.84 -0.30 15.20
N TYR A 123 0.60 -0.60 16.47
CA TYR A 123 0.94 0.29 17.58
C TYR A 123 1.32 -0.48 18.85
N ARG A 124 2.27 0.08 19.60
CA ARG A 124 2.66 -0.34 20.95
C ARG A 124 2.25 0.76 21.92
N PHE A 125 1.46 0.42 22.93
CA PHE A 125 1.06 1.38 23.96
C PHE A 125 2.23 1.67 24.88
N ARG A 126 2.44 2.95 25.19
CA ARG A 126 3.41 3.37 26.22
C ARG A 126 2.64 3.58 27.50
N GLU A 127 3.05 2.91 28.58
CA GLU A 127 2.53 3.26 29.90
C GLU A 127 2.95 4.69 30.24
N LYS A 128 1.98 5.56 30.50
CA LYS A 128 2.26 6.84 31.16
C LYS A 128 2.65 6.49 32.60
N LYS A 129 3.94 6.57 32.93
CA LYS A 129 4.35 6.65 34.33
C LYS A 129 3.62 7.86 34.93
N ARG A 130 2.65 7.62 35.80
CA ARG A 130 2.07 8.67 36.66
C ARG A 130 3.17 9.01 37.66
N SER A 131 3.95 10.04 37.36
CA SER A 131 4.86 10.71 38.28
C SER A 131 4.09 11.61 39.22
#